data_AF-A0A0F9RS47-F1
#
_entry.id   AF-A0A0F9RS47-F1
#
_cell.length_a   1.000
_cell.length_b   1.000
_cell.length_c   1.000
_cell.angle_alpha   90.00
_cell.angle_beta   90.00
_cell.angle_gamma   90.00
#
_symmetry.space_group_name_H-M   'P 1'
#
loop_
_entity.id
_entity.type
_entity.pdbx_description
1 polymer ?
#
loop_
_entity_poly.entity_id
_entity_poly.type
_entity_poly.pdbx_seq_one_letter_code
_entity_poly.pdbx_strand_id
1 'polypeptide(L)'
;MRRKIKATILLIIGFYSSIVNTTIILIIPFHYPMIPGPPEIIDPGTYWRVWWSIQGWQYFLSIALGLFLIIIGYRYLVIKEQHQMQMKLYKLP
;
A
#
# COMPACT_ATOMS: atom_id res chain seq x y z
N MET A 1 -17.31 -17.04 -10.55
CA MET A 1 -15.94 -17.08 -9.96
C MET A 1 -14.94 -16.14 -10.64
N ARG A 2 -14.92 -16.03 -11.98
CA ARG A 2 -13.97 -15.19 -12.75
C ARG A 2 -13.74 -13.76 -12.23
N ARG A 3 -14.80 -13.02 -11.86
CA ARG A 3 -14.66 -11.64 -11.33
C ARG A 3 -14.01 -11.58 -9.93
N LYS A 4 -14.24 -12.57 -9.06
CA LYS A 4 -13.61 -12.65 -7.72
C LYS A 4 -12.10 -12.88 -7.85
N ILE A 5 -11.71 -13.82 -8.72
CA ILE A 5 -10.30 -14.16 -8.99
C ILE A 5 -9.56 -12.95 -9.56
N LYS A 6 -10.16 -12.23 -10.52
CA LYS A 6 -9.59 -11.00 -11.08
C LYS A 6 -9.35 -9.93 -10.02
N ALA A 7 -10.31 -9.71 -9.11
CA ALA A 7 -10.18 -8.74 -8.03
C ALA A 7 -9.07 -9.13 -7.04
N THR A 8 -8.97 -10.40 -6.67
CA THR A 8 -7.89 -10.91 -5.80
C THR A 8 -6.52 -10.76 -6.44
N ILE A 9 -6.38 -11.07 -7.74
CA ILE A 9 -5.13 -10.88 -8.48
C ILE A 9 -4.73 -9.40 -8.52
N LEU A 10 -5.68 -8.50 -8.78
CA LEU A 10 -5.45 -7.05 -8.74
C LEU A 10 -5.02 -6.56 -7.35
N LEU A 11 -5.59 -7.13 -6.28
CA LEU A 11 -5.22 -6.82 -4.90
C LEU A 11 -3.79 -7.28 -4.59
N ILE A 12 -3.43 -8.49 -5.01
CA ILE A 12 -2.09 -9.04 -4.82
C ILE A 12 -1.06 -8.21 -5.60
N ILE A 13 -1.33 -7.90 -6.87
CA ILE A 13 -0.45 -7.06 -7.69
C ILE A 13 -0.29 -5.67 -7.06
N GLY A 14 -1.39 -5.02 -6.67
CA GLY A 14 -1.34 -3.70 -6.03
C GLY A 14 -0.57 -3.72 -4.71
N PHE A 15 -0.75 -4.75 -3.89
CA PHE A 15 -0.01 -4.93 -2.65
C PHE A 15 1.49 -5.15 -2.90
N TYR A 16 1.84 -6.00 -3.85
CA TYR A 16 3.24 -6.28 -4.20
C TYR A 16 3.93 -5.04 -4.79
N SER A 17 3.27 -4.34 -5.71
CA SER A 17 3.77 -3.07 -6.25
C SER A 17 3.94 -2.01 -5.16
N SER A 18 3.03 -1.95 -4.17
CA SER A 18 3.17 -1.05 -3.02
C SER A 18 4.40 -1.39 -2.18
N ILE A 19 4.61 -2.67 -1.85
CA ILE A 19 5.79 -3.11 -1.07
C ILE A 19 7.08 -2.81 -1.85
N VAL A 20 7.14 -3.20 -3.13
CA VAL A 20 8.31 -2.96 -3.98
C VAL A 20 8.62 -1.46 -4.07
N ASN A 21 7.62 -0.62 -4.30
CA ASN A 21 7.80 0.84 -4.35
C ASN A 21 8.31 1.39 -3.00
N THR A 22 7.74 0.92 -1.89
CA THR A 22 8.14 1.33 -0.54
C THR A 22 9.58 0.93 -0.24
N THR A 23 9.98 -0.29 -0.62
CA THR A 23 11.34 -0.80 -0.46
C THR A 23 12.34 -0.02 -1.32
N ILE A 24 11.98 0.32 -2.56
CA ILE A 24 12.83 1.13 -3.44
C ILE A 24 13.04 2.54 -2.85
N ILE A 25 11.98 3.19 -2.40
CA ILE A 25 12.00 4.50 -1.72
C ILE A 25 12.88 4.46 -0.45
N LEU A 26 12.83 3.36 0.31
CA LEU A 26 13.65 3.22 1.51
C LEU A 26 15.10 2.89 1.21
N ILE A 27 15.41 2.07 0.20
CA ILE A 27 16.78 1.57 -0.05
C ILE A 27 17.62 2.54 -0.90
N ILE A 28 17.02 3.19 -1.92
CA ILE A 28 17.74 4.10 -2.83
C ILE A 28 18.50 5.20 -2.07
N PRO A 29 17.91 5.91 -1.09
CA PRO A 29 18.60 6.98 -0.38
C PRO A 29 19.85 6.52 0.35
N PHE A 30 19.86 5.29 0.90
CA PHE A 30 21.03 4.73 1.59
C PHE A 30 22.15 4.28 0.64
N HIS A 31 21.81 3.87 -0.58
CA HIS A 31 22.80 3.38 -1.56
C HIS A 31 23.27 4.46 -2.53
N TYR A 32 22.42 5.44 -2.81
CA TYR A 32 22.68 6.56 -3.71
C TYR A 32 22.10 7.83 -3.09
N PRO A 33 22.89 8.60 -2.33
CA PRO A 33 22.47 9.93 -1.90
C PRO A 33 22.23 10.77 -3.16
N MET A 34 20.96 10.88 -3.59
CA MET A 34 20.53 11.75 -4.70
C MET A 34 20.49 13.19 -4.18
N ILE A 35 21.65 13.74 -3.85
CA ILE A 35 21.83 15.16 -3.59
C ILE A 35 22.77 15.64 -4.70
N PRO A 36 22.27 16.40 -5.68
CA PRO A 36 23.11 16.90 -6.75
C PRO A 36 24.07 17.94 -6.16
N GLY A 37 25.30 17.52 -5.90
CA GLY A 37 26.36 18.33 -5.30
C GLY A 37 27.59 17.48 -4.98
N PRO A 38 28.76 18.10 -4.75
CA PRO A 38 29.95 17.37 -4.29
C PRO A 38 29.60 16.55 -3.03
N PRO A 39 30.35 15.48 -2.71
CA PRO A 39 30.11 14.65 -1.53
C PRO A 39 30.41 15.47 -0.27
N GLU A 40 29.47 16.33 0.11
CA GLU A 40 29.45 16.97 1.41
C GLU A 40 29.04 15.89 2.41
N ILE A 41 29.83 15.79 3.48
CA ILE A 41 29.46 15.00 4.65
C ILE A 41 28.25 15.69 5.24
N ILE A 42 27.06 15.28 4.79
CA ILE A 42 25.81 15.81 5.29
C ILE A 42 25.60 15.21 6.67
N ASP A 43 25.39 16.07 7.65
CA ASP A 43 25.04 15.65 9.00
C ASP A 43 23.83 14.69 8.94
N PRO A 44 23.88 13.52 9.61
CA PRO A 44 22.83 12.51 9.57
C PRO A 44 21.44 13.08 9.89
N GLY A 45 21.35 14.08 10.77
CA GLY A 45 20.09 14.74 11.13
C GLY A 45 19.52 15.57 9.99
N THR A 46 20.38 16.28 9.24
CA THR A 46 19.96 17.07 8.07
C THR A 46 19.50 16.17 6.93
N TYR A 47 20.23 15.08 6.68
CA TYR A 47 19.84 14.06 5.70
C TYR A 47 18.45 13.50 6.03
N TRP A 48 18.20 13.17 7.30
CA TRP A 48 16.92 12.60 7.70
C TRP A 48 15.75 13.56 7.56
N ARG A 49 15.99 14.83 7.82
CA ARG A 49 14.99 15.90 7.65
C ARG A 49 14.63 16.12 6.18
N VAL A 50 15.62 16.15 5.29
CA VAL A 50 15.43 16.28 3.85
C VAL A 50 14.72 15.05 3.28
N TRP A 51 15.16 13.85 3.68
CA TRP A 51 14.50 12.61 3.29
C TRP A 51 13.02 12.57 3.71
N TRP A 52 12.71 12.94 4.96
CA TRP A 52 11.33 13.02 5.42
C TRP A 52 10.50 14.03 4.63
N SER A 53 11.09 15.17 4.26
CA SER A 53 10.41 16.21 3.49
C SER A 53 10.10 15.80 2.04
N ILE A 54 10.92 14.95 1.44
CA ILE A 54 10.77 14.52 0.04
C ILE A 54 9.98 13.21 -0.05
N GLN A 55 10.32 12.21 0.77
CA GLN A 55 9.84 10.83 0.65
C GLN A 55 8.96 10.37 1.81
N GLY A 56 9.03 11.03 2.97
CA GLY A 56 8.21 10.69 4.14
C GLY A 56 6.70 10.79 3.87
N TRP A 57 6.27 11.79 3.09
CA TRP A 57 4.85 11.91 2.72
C TRP A 57 4.36 10.83 1.78
N GLN A 58 5.19 10.40 0.82
CA GLN A 58 4.85 9.30 -0.08
C GLN A 58 4.70 7.98 0.68
N TYR A 59 5.55 7.77 1.69
CA TYR A 59 5.47 6.61 2.58
C TYR A 59 4.18 6.60 3.38
N PHE A 60 3.84 7.72 4.02
CA PHE A 60 2.62 7.85 4.81
C PHE A 60 1.35 7.65 3.96
N LEU A 61 1.30 8.26 2.77
CA LEU A 61 0.19 8.10 1.83
C LEU A 61 0.06 6.65 1.34
N SER A 62 1.17 5.97 1.06
CA SER A 62 1.14 4.57 0.62
C SER A 62 0.60 3.63 1.69
N ILE A 63 1.01 3.81 2.95
CA ILE A 63 0.47 3.04 4.08
C ILE A 63 -1.02 3.33 4.28
N ALA A 64 -1.41 4.61 4.28
CA ALA A 64 -2.80 5.01 4.44
C ALA A 64 -3.68 4.42 3.34
N LEU A 65 -3.21 4.43 2.09
CA LEU A 65 -3.93 3.87 0.95
C LEU A 65 -4.02 2.34 1.03
N GLY A 66 -2.95 1.66 1.46
CA GLY A 66 -2.96 0.22 1.72
C GLY A 66 -3.98 -0.17 2.78
N LEU A 67 -3.99 0.51 3.93
CA LEU A 67 -4.98 0.30 4.99
C LEU A 67 -6.41 0.58 4.52
N PHE A 68 -6.61 1.66 3.76
CA PHE A 68 -7.92 2.01 3.21
C PHE A 68 -8.46 0.91 2.27
N LEU A 69 -7.62 0.37 1.40
CA LEU A 69 -7.99 -0.73 0.50
C LEU A 69 -8.31 -2.01 1.28
N ILE A 70 -7.58 -2.32 2.36
CA ILE A 70 -7.87 -3.46 3.23
C ILE A 70 -9.24 -3.29 3.90
N ILE A 71 -9.53 -2.11 4.45
CA ILE A 71 -10.82 -1.83 5.12
C ILE A 71 -11.99 -1.96 4.13
N ILE A 72 -11.87 -1.38 2.94
CA ILE A 72 -12.91 -1.48 1.90
C ILE A 72 -13.06 -2.93 1.43
N GLY A 73 -11.96 -3.63 1.18
CA GLY A 73 -11.96 -5.03 0.78
C GLY A 73 -12.65 -5.92 1.81
N TYR A 74 -12.35 -5.71 3.09
CA TYR A 74 -12.97 -6.43 4.20
C TYR A 74 -14.47 -6.12 4.30
N ARG A 75 -14.87 -4.84 4.28
CA ARG A 75 -16.30 -4.45 4.28
C ARG A 75 -17.06 -5.08 3.12
N TYR A 76 -16.48 -5.10 1.94
CA TYR A 76 -17.10 -5.71 0.76
C TYR A 76 -17.29 -7.23 0.92
N LEU A 77 -16.33 -7.94 1.51
CA LEU A 77 -16.44 -9.37 1.79
C LEU A 77 -17.57 -9.65 2.81
N VAL A 78 -17.62 -8.89 3.90
CA VAL A 78 -18.65 -9.04 4.95
C VAL A 78 -20.05 -8.82 4.37
N ILE A 79 -20.28 -7.71 3.65
CA ILE A 79 -21.59 -7.40 3.04
C ILE A 79 -22.04 -8.52 2.11
N LYS A 80 -21.09 -9.08 1.34
CA LYS A 80 -21.37 -10.14 0.40
C LYS A 80 -21.74 -11.46 1.08
N GLU A 81 -21.06 -11.84 2.16
CA GLU A 81 -21.42 -13.02 2.94
C GLU A 81 -22.81 -12.88 3.58
N GLN A 82 -23.11 -11.71 4.14
CA GLN A 82 -24.43 -11.39 4.68
C GLN A 82 -25.54 -11.53 3.62
N HIS A 83 -25.30 -11.00 2.41
CA HIS A 83 -26.26 -11.11 1.31
C HIS A 83 -26.44 -12.56 0.82
N GLN A 84 -25.36 -13.36 0.80
CA GLN A 84 -25.46 -14.79 0.45
C GLN A 84 -26.22 -15.60 1.51
N MET A 85 -26.10 -15.26 2.80
CA MET A 85 -26.86 -15.90 3.87
C MET A 85 -28.34 -15.56 3.80
N GLN A 86 -28.70 -14.28 3.59
CA GLN A 86 -30.10 -13.88 3.40
C GLN A 86 -30.76 -14.61 2.23
N MET A 87 -30.08 -14.69 1.08
CA MET A 87 -30.59 -15.40 -0.10
C MET A 87 -30.76 -16.91 0.10
N LYS A 88 -30.01 -17.54 1.02
CA LYS A 88 -30.23 -18.94 1.41
C LYS A 88 -31.46 -19.08 2.32
N LEU A 89 -31.68 -18.12 3.23
CA LEU A 89 -32.80 -18.13 4.17
C LEU A 89 -34.16 -18.01 3.44
N TYR A 90 -34.25 -17.15 2.42
CA TYR A 90 -35.46 -16.96 1.60
C TYR A 90 -35.76 -18.12 0.63
N LYS A 91 -34.85 -19.09 0.50
CA LYS A 91 -35.01 -20.27 -0.37
C LYS A 91 -35.32 -21.55 0.40
N LEU A 92 -35.48 -21.47 1.72
CA LEU A 92 -36.00 -22.58 2.52
C LEU A 92 -37.51 -22.68 2.28
N PRO A 93 -38.04 -23.89 2.01
CA PRO A 93 -39.46 -24.13 1.74
C PRO A 93 -40.36 -23.82 2.94
#